data_AF-A0A7L2NIB0-F1
#
_entry.id   AF-A0A7L2NIB0-F1
#
_cell.length_a   1.000
_cell.length_b   1.000
_cell.length_c   1.000
_cell.angle_alpha   90.00
_cell.angle_beta   90.00
_cell.angle_gamma   90.00
#
_symmetry.space_group_name_H-M   'P 1'
#
loop_
_entity.id
_entity.type
_entity.pdbx_description
1 polymer ?
#
loop_
_entity_poly.entity_id
_entity_poly.type
_entity_poly.pdbx_seq_one_letter_code
_entity_poly.pdbx_strand_id
1 'polypeptide(L)'
;GNQKATHSENSQGKKSQHAEEAIFYMNCRAAYLTVFKSSLENIKSKEQLSLVLQQAGRNPSQKTINKYWTSQTTSLNFDDFCAILKEEKPATKNELLEAFGKIDTDKAGYILHDELCKILTTRGDKMTWEEVTSITKQADFNCSGKLDYNKFCELYLSTSEQCCKAARARLENDPRLRQQHFGNQSGNFSEGITQPGSKPSRKTDHKLPKGDSRAPSRPSSAQSSKASTSTTVTMGASSSRNTKLIIEPDTMKEWQCAQSKGCFYLEEDGEIISHKYRLQLPQRSAVCVTIKPFHIPQAGGKSCGWLSVDTALFILKESETQENLQLVSFTELQNEEMFGWRGELGAGVYWLLPFTTGCRLRKIKPQMTGEAKLLWRDEDGELALTKEFRAALLDIFEMIDLDGNGLLSLEEYNFFELRTSGEKCDQEAWAVCKENFEMKKNELTKQGFLDLNLMEANDRDGDPWDLWVTLLSLGYNKALEMTEACPFVIAVCAERCKPRIKAISLEAGGSQLSRAVCRSVVNRGEAKVLHGSENIFIHTYRAGSRVTSVIENKSENKVIIHVNNEQSKNCLNNRGLKVFAVEVAPKSMMVSQHVMALNEQEEWIYSCVHSLV
;
A
#
# COMPACT_ATOMS: atom_id res chain seq x y z
N GLY A 1 -1.94 -41.45 26.45
CA GLY A 1 -2.15 -40.81 25.14
C GLY A 1 -3.18 -39.73 25.29
N ASN A 2 -2.85 -38.47 24.97
CA ASN A 2 -3.80 -37.37 24.70
C ASN A 2 -3.07 -36.08 24.27
N GLN A 3 -2.11 -36.17 23.33
CA GLN A 3 -1.41 -34.99 22.78
C GLN A 3 -1.34 -34.94 21.25
N LYS A 4 -1.96 -35.90 20.54
CA LYS A 4 -1.98 -35.93 19.06
C LYS A 4 -3.26 -35.37 18.43
N ALA A 5 -4.31 -35.06 19.20
CA ALA A 5 -5.60 -34.58 18.66
C ALA A 5 -5.65 -33.06 18.45
N THR A 6 -4.96 -32.27 19.28
CA THR A 6 -5.07 -30.79 19.28
C THR A 6 -4.28 -30.08 18.18
N HIS A 7 -3.30 -30.74 17.53
CA HIS A 7 -2.57 -30.15 16.40
C HIS A 7 -3.25 -30.37 15.04
N SER A 8 -4.18 -31.32 14.92
CA SER A 8 -4.91 -31.59 13.66
C SER A 8 -6.01 -30.56 13.41
N GLU A 9 -6.81 -30.25 14.44
CA GLU A 9 -7.94 -29.31 14.35
C GLU A 9 -7.50 -27.89 14.00
N ASN A 10 -6.36 -27.43 14.53
CA ASN A 10 -5.81 -26.10 14.27
C ASN A 10 -5.26 -25.93 12.83
N SER A 11 -4.92 -27.03 12.16
CA SER A 11 -4.47 -27.04 10.75
C SER A 11 -5.63 -27.09 9.76
N GLN A 12 -6.74 -27.73 10.14
CA GLN A 12 -7.98 -27.79 9.36
C GLN A 12 -8.75 -26.46 9.43
N GLY A 13 -8.82 -25.82 10.60
CA GLY A 13 -9.41 -24.49 10.75
C GLY A 13 -8.69 -23.41 9.93
N LYS A 14 -7.35 -23.42 9.89
CA LYS A 14 -6.55 -22.49 9.07
C LYS A 14 -6.67 -22.71 7.56
N LYS A 15 -6.91 -23.95 7.12
CA LYS A 15 -7.18 -24.27 5.70
C LYS A 15 -8.61 -23.87 5.28
N SER A 16 -9.60 -24.03 6.18
CA SER A 16 -10.99 -23.59 5.95
C SER A 16 -11.06 -22.07 5.78
N GLN A 17 -10.41 -21.35 6.69
CA GLN A 17 -10.43 -19.88 6.70
C GLN A 17 -9.74 -19.27 5.48
N HIS A 18 -8.68 -19.90 4.97
CA HIS A 18 -7.99 -19.49 3.74
C HIS A 18 -8.83 -19.73 2.48
N ALA A 19 -9.56 -20.86 2.42
CA ALA A 19 -10.50 -21.14 1.33
C ALA A 19 -11.68 -20.16 1.31
N GLU A 20 -12.23 -19.84 2.48
CA GLU A 20 -13.32 -18.87 2.63
C GLU A 20 -12.88 -17.45 2.22
N GLU A 21 -11.67 -17.04 2.59
CA GLU A 21 -11.14 -15.72 2.23
C GLU A 21 -10.82 -15.60 0.73
N ALA A 22 -10.29 -16.66 0.11
CA ALA A 22 -10.08 -16.71 -1.34
C ALA A 22 -11.41 -16.63 -2.11
N ILE A 23 -12.44 -17.33 -1.63
CA ILE A 23 -13.79 -17.26 -2.21
C ILE A 23 -14.37 -15.85 -2.04
N PHE A 24 -14.17 -15.22 -0.89
CA PHE A 24 -14.61 -13.85 -0.64
C PHE A 24 -14.01 -12.85 -1.63
N TYR A 25 -12.69 -12.84 -1.80
CA TYR A 25 -12.03 -11.92 -2.74
C TYR A 25 -12.41 -12.18 -4.19
N MET A 26 -12.56 -13.44 -4.58
CA MET A 26 -13.05 -13.79 -5.91
C MET A 26 -14.46 -13.24 -6.16
N ASN A 27 -15.36 -13.32 -5.18
CA ASN A 27 -16.71 -12.76 -5.29
C ASN A 27 -16.68 -11.23 -5.39
N CYS A 28 -15.87 -10.57 -4.56
CA CYS A 28 -15.69 -9.11 -4.62
C CYS A 28 -15.20 -8.70 -6.01
N ARG A 29 -14.19 -9.40 -6.54
CA ARG A 29 -13.63 -9.12 -7.86
C ARG A 29 -14.63 -9.33 -8.98
N ALA A 30 -15.41 -10.40 -8.92
CA ALA A 30 -16.46 -10.66 -9.91
C ALA A 30 -17.49 -9.53 -9.95
N ALA A 31 -17.95 -9.08 -8.78
CA ALA A 31 -18.88 -7.95 -8.66
C ALA A 31 -18.26 -6.62 -9.11
N TYR A 32 -16.99 -6.39 -8.82
CA TYR A 32 -16.31 -5.17 -9.23
C TYR A 32 -16.19 -5.06 -10.75
N LEU A 33 -15.88 -6.16 -11.41
CA LEU A 33 -15.67 -6.21 -12.85
C LEU A 33 -16.95 -6.26 -13.67
N THR A 34 -18.13 -6.38 -13.05
CA THR A 34 -19.39 -6.13 -13.77
C THR A 34 -19.67 -4.64 -13.94
N VAL A 35 -19.06 -3.78 -13.11
CA VAL A 35 -19.19 -2.32 -13.19
C VAL A 35 -17.99 -1.68 -13.88
N PHE A 36 -16.79 -2.16 -13.57
CA PHE A 36 -15.52 -1.60 -14.05
C PHE A 36 -14.83 -2.54 -15.03
N LYS A 37 -14.04 -1.99 -15.96
CA LYS A 37 -13.29 -2.83 -16.92
C LYS A 37 -12.02 -3.39 -16.30
N SER A 38 -11.60 -2.86 -15.15
CA SER A 38 -10.41 -3.27 -14.40
C SER A 38 -10.61 -3.11 -12.90
N SER A 39 -9.96 -3.97 -12.10
CA SER A 39 -9.88 -3.82 -10.63
C SER A 39 -8.99 -2.65 -10.19
N LEU A 40 -8.34 -1.95 -11.12
CA LEU A 40 -7.53 -0.75 -10.87
C LEU A 40 -8.29 0.56 -11.14
N GLU A 41 -9.51 0.48 -11.66
CA GLU A 41 -10.36 1.66 -11.84
C GLU A 41 -10.99 2.03 -10.51
N ASN A 42 -10.62 3.19 -9.96
CA ASN A 42 -11.24 3.66 -8.73
C ASN A 42 -12.72 4.01 -8.94
N ILE A 43 -13.51 3.78 -7.91
CA ILE A 43 -14.86 4.31 -7.74
C ILE A 43 -14.73 5.82 -7.54
N LYS A 44 -15.42 6.62 -8.35
CA LYS A 44 -15.35 8.10 -8.37
C LYS A 44 -16.67 8.79 -8.01
N SER A 45 -17.73 8.03 -7.77
CA SER A 45 -19.01 8.60 -7.37
C SER A 45 -19.82 7.67 -6.46
N LYS A 46 -20.80 8.26 -5.77
CA LYS A 46 -21.77 7.54 -4.93
C LYS A 46 -22.56 6.51 -5.73
N GLU A 47 -22.91 6.84 -6.97
CA GLU A 47 -23.65 5.97 -7.88
C GLU A 47 -22.81 4.74 -8.24
N GLN A 48 -21.52 4.93 -8.52
CA GLN A 48 -20.60 3.83 -8.79
C GLN A 48 -20.40 2.93 -7.57
N LEU A 49 -20.27 3.51 -6.37
CA LEU A 49 -20.19 2.75 -5.10
C LEU A 49 -21.46 1.93 -4.87
N SER A 50 -22.62 2.54 -5.06
CA SER A 50 -23.91 1.87 -4.92
C SER A 50 -24.05 0.71 -5.89
N LEU A 51 -23.75 0.95 -7.17
CA LEU A 51 -23.85 -0.05 -8.22
C LEU A 51 -22.93 -1.25 -7.95
N VAL A 52 -21.69 -1.02 -7.54
CA VAL A 52 -20.75 -2.13 -7.30
C VAL A 52 -21.08 -2.94 -6.04
N LEU A 53 -21.61 -2.30 -5.00
CA LEU A 53 -22.14 -2.99 -3.82
C LEU A 53 -23.38 -3.84 -4.18
N GLN A 54 -24.25 -3.34 -5.06
CA GLN A 54 -25.39 -4.10 -5.59
C GLN A 54 -24.95 -5.34 -6.37
N GLN A 55 -23.92 -5.22 -7.20
CA GLN A 55 -23.35 -6.35 -7.92
C GLN A 55 -22.73 -7.41 -6.98
N ALA A 56 -22.34 -7.01 -5.77
CA ALA A 56 -21.86 -7.92 -4.71
C ALA A 56 -22.98 -8.46 -3.81
N GLY A 57 -24.25 -8.26 -4.19
CA GLY A 57 -25.41 -8.77 -3.47
C GLY A 57 -25.76 -7.97 -2.22
N ARG A 58 -25.33 -6.70 -2.12
CA ARG A 58 -25.80 -5.76 -1.10
C ARG A 58 -26.90 -4.86 -1.65
N ASN A 59 -27.68 -4.26 -0.76
CA ASN A 59 -28.61 -3.20 -1.14
C ASN A 59 -28.39 -2.01 -0.21
N PRO A 60 -27.34 -1.19 -0.46
CA PRO A 60 -26.95 -0.12 0.45
C PRO A 60 -27.99 1.01 0.44
N SER A 61 -28.40 1.46 1.62
CA SER A 61 -29.19 2.69 1.79
C SER A 61 -28.36 3.94 1.48
N GLN A 62 -29.00 5.09 1.25
CA GLN A 62 -28.29 6.36 1.13
C GLN A 62 -27.46 6.67 2.37
N LYS A 63 -27.94 6.28 3.55
CA LYS A 63 -27.17 6.38 4.79
C LYS A 63 -25.90 5.52 4.76
N THR A 64 -25.99 4.29 4.25
CA THR A 64 -24.84 3.39 4.10
C THR A 64 -23.85 3.95 3.08
N ILE A 65 -24.31 4.50 1.95
CA ILE A 65 -23.45 5.14 0.97
C ILE A 65 -22.75 6.37 1.55
N ASN A 66 -23.49 7.23 2.25
CA ASN A 66 -22.92 8.44 2.88
C ASN A 66 -21.95 8.13 4.03
N LYS A 67 -22.03 6.94 4.64
CA LYS A 67 -21.07 6.47 5.64
C LYS A 67 -19.67 6.26 5.03
N TYR A 68 -19.60 5.76 3.80
CA TYR A 68 -18.34 5.42 3.13
C TYR A 68 -17.94 6.41 2.02
N TRP A 69 -18.86 7.29 1.62
CA TRP A 69 -18.62 8.35 0.63
C TRP A 69 -19.04 9.70 1.22
N THR A 70 -18.08 10.36 1.88
CA THR A 70 -18.26 11.67 2.50
C THR A 70 -17.94 12.79 1.50
N SER A 71 -18.09 14.06 1.91
CA SER A 71 -17.68 15.21 1.08
C SER A 71 -16.18 15.28 0.82
N GLN A 72 -15.37 14.54 1.59
CA GLN A 72 -13.91 14.47 1.47
C GLN A 72 -13.45 13.29 0.61
N THR A 73 -14.33 12.32 0.33
CA THR A 73 -14.00 11.14 -0.49
C THR A 73 -13.91 11.53 -1.96
N THR A 74 -12.70 11.54 -2.51
CA THR A 74 -12.46 11.81 -3.94
C THR A 74 -12.47 10.53 -4.79
N SER A 75 -12.00 9.41 -4.23
CA SER A 75 -12.08 8.09 -4.87
C SER A 75 -11.95 6.94 -3.87
N LEU A 76 -12.45 5.76 -4.22
CA LEU A 76 -12.26 4.51 -3.47
C LEU A 76 -11.68 3.43 -4.41
N ASN A 77 -10.68 2.69 -3.96
CA ASN A 77 -10.06 1.62 -4.73
C ASN A 77 -10.72 0.25 -4.46
N PHE A 78 -10.22 -0.81 -5.10
CA PHE A 78 -10.76 -2.17 -4.95
C PHE A 78 -10.62 -2.74 -3.53
N ASP A 79 -9.55 -2.37 -2.81
CA ASP A 79 -9.33 -2.84 -1.44
C ASP A 79 -10.28 -2.14 -0.46
N ASP A 80 -10.55 -0.85 -0.65
CA ASP A 80 -11.58 -0.11 0.10
C ASP A 80 -12.96 -0.77 -0.08
N PHE A 81 -13.29 -1.13 -1.32
CA PHE A 81 -14.52 -1.87 -1.62
C PHE A 81 -14.58 -3.23 -0.92
N CYS A 82 -13.47 -3.98 -0.90
CA CYS A 82 -13.40 -5.25 -0.17
C CYS A 82 -13.59 -5.05 1.34
N ALA A 83 -13.03 -3.98 1.92
CA ALA A 83 -13.19 -3.65 3.32
C ALA A 83 -14.65 -3.31 3.65
N ILE A 84 -15.32 -2.52 2.81
CA ILE A 84 -16.75 -2.19 2.95
C ILE A 84 -17.60 -3.46 2.94
N LEU A 85 -17.30 -4.44 2.07
CA LEU A 85 -18.05 -5.70 2.01
C LEU A 85 -17.81 -6.65 3.19
N LYS A 86 -16.70 -6.48 3.92
CA LYS A 86 -16.45 -7.22 5.17
C LYS A 86 -17.29 -6.66 6.32
N GLU A 87 -17.51 -5.34 6.34
CA GLU A 87 -18.32 -4.64 7.34
C GLU A 87 -19.83 -4.76 7.04
N GLU A 88 -20.23 -4.51 5.80
CA GLU A 88 -21.62 -4.62 5.35
C GLU A 88 -21.90 -6.08 4.98
N LYS A 89 -22.63 -6.81 5.83
CA LYS A 89 -23.03 -8.21 5.55
C LYS A 89 -24.28 -8.26 4.65
N PRO A 90 -24.47 -9.31 3.84
CA PRO A 90 -25.69 -9.48 3.08
C PRO A 90 -26.85 -9.78 4.04
N ALA A 91 -28.02 -9.21 3.76
CA ALA A 91 -29.22 -9.45 4.54
C ALA A 91 -29.62 -10.93 4.46
N THR A 92 -29.91 -11.53 5.62
CA THR A 92 -30.40 -12.90 5.71
C THR A 92 -31.92 -12.97 5.50
N LYS A 93 -32.44 -14.15 5.14
CA LYS A 93 -33.90 -14.37 5.03
C LYS A 93 -34.63 -13.95 6.30
N ASN A 94 -34.08 -14.29 7.46
CA ASN A 94 -34.70 -13.99 8.75
C ASN A 94 -34.74 -12.48 9.03
N GLU A 95 -33.65 -11.76 8.78
CA GLU A 95 -33.61 -10.29 8.96
C GLU A 95 -34.62 -9.57 8.05
N LEU A 96 -34.78 -10.05 6.81
CA LEU A 96 -35.79 -9.51 5.88
C LEU A 96 -37.22 -9.81 6.36
N LEU A 97 -37.50 -11.05 6.77
CA LEU A 97 -38.81 -11.44 7.31
C LEU A 97 -39.15 -10.69 8.61
N GLU A 98 -38.18 -10.48 9.49
CA GLU A 98 -38.36 -9.69 10.71
C GLU A 98 -38.65 -8.21 10.41
N ALA A 99 -38.04 -7.65 9.36
CA ALA A 99 -38.31 -6.28 8.94
C ALA A 99 -39.76 -6.13 8.42
N PHE A 100 -40.24 -7.06 7.60
CA PHE A 100 -41.63 -7.07 7.13
C PHE A 100 -42.62 -7.42 8.25
N GLY A 101 -42.24 -8.29 9.19
CA GLY A 101 -43.06 -8.62 10.36
C GLY A 101 -43.28 -7.44 11.33
N LYS A 102 -42.48 -6.37 11.23
CA LYS A 102 -42.74 -5.10 11.94
C LYS A 102 -43.84 -4.25 11.28
N ILE A 103 -44.19 -4.57 10.03
CA ILE A 103 -45.22 -3.91 9.23
C ILE A 103 -46.51 -4.75 9.29
N ASP A 104 -46.39 -6.07 9.07
CA ASP A 104 -47.47 -7.06 9.18
C ASP A 104 -47.71 -7.43 10.65
N THR A 105 -48.39 -6.54 11.38
CA THR A 105 -48.64 -6.70 12.83
C THR A 105 -49.51 -7.92 13.18
N ASP A 106 -50.35 -8.38 12.25
CA ASP A 106 -51.22 -9.55 12.39
C ASP A 106 -50.55 -10.85 11.94
N LYS A 107 -49.31 -10.79 11.43
CA LYS A 107 -48.53 -11.93 10.93
C LYS A 107 -49.28 -12.74 9.88
N ALA A 108 -50.05 -12.05 9.04
CA ALA A 108 -50.86 -12.67 8.00
C ALA A 108 -50.02 -13.24 6.84
N GLY A 109 -48.73 -12.88 6.77
CA GLY A 109 -47.83 -13.32 5.71
C GLY A 109 -47.87 -12.43 4.46
N TYR A 110 -48.61 -11.33 4.51
CA TYR A 110 -48.76 -10.37 3.42
C TYR A 110 -48.94 -8.94 3.93
N ILE A 111 -48.67 -7.95 3.07
CA ILE A 111 -48.86 -6.52 3.36
C ILE A 111 -49.80 -5.92 2.30
N LEU A 112 -50.77 -5.11 2.71
CA LEU A 112 -51.67 -4.43 1.79
C LEU A 112 -50.90 -3.40 0.95
N HIS A 113 -51.22 -3.28 -0.34
CA HIS A 113 -50.56 -2.32 -1.23
C HIS A 113 -50.65 -0.88 -0.71
N ASP A 114 -51.78 -0.47 -0.14
CA ASP A 114 -51.95 0.87 0.43
C ASP A 114 -50.99 1.14 1.60
N GLU A 115 -50.78 0.14 2.46
CA GLU A 115 -49.86 0.23 3.61
C GLU A 115 -48.40 0.24 3.16
N LEU A 116 -48.06 -0.61 2.19
CA LEU A 116 -46.75 -0.65 1.55
C LEU A 116 -46.43 0.70 0.88
N CYS A 117 -47.37 1.24 0.10
CA CYS A 117 -47.25 2.55 -0.54
C CYS A 117 -47.02 3.65 0.48
N LYS A 118 -47.79 3.67 1.56
CA LYS A 118 -47.63 4.65 2.63
C LYS A 118 -46.26 4.56 3.27
N ILE A 119 -45.74 3.37 3.55
CA ILE A 119 -44.45 3.20 4.22
C ILE A 119 -43.28 3.60 3.30
N LEU A 120 -43.27 3.11 2.05
CA LEU A 120 -42.18 3.35 1.09
C LEU A 120 -42.10 4.82 0.62
N THR A 121 -43.19 5.57 0.70
CA THR A 121 -43.22 7.01 0.34
C THR A 121 -42.99 7.95 1.53
N THR A 122 -43.15 7.47 2.77
CA THR A 122 -43.07 8.33 3.97
C THR A 122 -41.85 8.11 4.86
N ARG A 123 -41.25 6.91 4.87
CA ARG A 123 -40.16 6.54 5.80
C ARG A 123 -38.87 6.16 5.05
N GLY A 124 -37.72 6.55 5.60
CA GLY A 124 -36.40 6.20 5.07
C GLY A 124 -36.07 6.90 3.75
N ASP A 125 -35.40 6.17 2.85
CA ASP A 125 -35.11 6.61 1.48
C ASP A 125 -36.40 6.51 0.66
N LYS A 126 -37.12 7.63 0.56
CA LYS A 126 -38.46 7.69 -0.02
C LYS A 126 -38.44 7.31 -1.50
N MET A 127 -39.30 6.38 -1.89
CA MET A 127 -39.53 6.02 -3.28
C MET A 127 -40.61 6.92 -3.90
N THR A 128 -40.53 7.13 -5.21
CA THR A 128 -41.59 7.83 -5.94
C THR A 128 -42.80 6.93 -6.13
N TRP A 129 -43.95 7.53 -6.44
CA TRP A 129 -45.18 6.78 -6.67
C TRP A 129 -45.04 5.81 -7.85
N GLU A 130 -44.30 6.19 -8.88
CA GLU A 130 -44.01 5.38 -10.06
C GLU A 130 -43.17 4.15 -9.71
N GLU A 131 -42.15 4.31 -8.87
CA GLU A 131 -41.29 3.21 -8.39
C GLU A 131 -42.10 2.19 -7.58
N VAL A 132 -42.92 2.67 -6.65
CA VAL A 132 -43.80 1.81 -5.84
C VAL A 132 -44.85 1.11 -6.71
N THR A 133 -45.44 1.82 -7.67
CA THR A 133 -46.38 1.24 -8.64
C THR A 133 -45.73 0.16 -9.49
N SER A 134 -44.44 0.30 -9.82
CA SER A 134 -43.69 -0.75 -10.53
C SER A 134 -43.52 -1.99 -9.67
N ILE A 135 -43.29 -1.84 -8.36
CA ILE A 135 -43.17 -2.96 -7.42
C ILE A 135 -44.50 -3.70 -7.27
N THR A 136 -45.61 -2.98 -7.12
CA THR A 136 -46.94 -3.58 -6.87
C THR A 136 -47.54 -4.28 -8.10
N LYS A 137 -47.00 -4.00 -9.31
CA LYS A 137 -47.38 -4.66 -10.56
C LYS A 137 -46.70 -6.01 -10.81
N GLN A 138 -45.68 -6.38 -10.03
CA GLN A 138 -44.95 -7.63 -10.24
C GLN A 138 -45.77 -8.82 -9.74
N ALA A 139 -46.17 -9.72 -10.65
CA ALA A 139 -47.06 -10.84 -10.34
C ALA A 139 -46.40 -11.96 -9.50
N ASP A 140 -45.07 -11.99 -9.43
CA ASP A 140 -44.32 -13.05 -8.74
C ASP A 140 -44.56 -13.07 -7.21
N PHE A 141 -44.81 -11.89 -6.63
CA PHE A 141 -45.01 -11.71 -5.20
C PHE A 141 -46.21 -10.83 -4.86
N ASN A 142 -46.99 -10.37 -5.84
CA ASN A 142 -48.24 -9.66 -5.60
C ASN A 142 -49.44 -10.46 -6.09
N CYS A 143 -50.48 -10.55 -5.26
CA CYS A 143 -51.76 -11.12 -5.64
C CYS A 143 -52.89 -10.37 -4.92
N SER A 144 -53.95 -10.01 -5.64
CA SER A 144 -55.17 -9.43 -5.05
C SER A 144 -54.93 -8.18 -4.18
N GLY A 145 -54.07 -7.26 -4.62
CA GLY A 145 -53.77 -6.01 -3.90
C GLY A 145 -52.92 -6.18 -2.64
N LYS A 146 -52.26 -7.34 -2.51
CA LYS A 146 -51.39 -7.70 -1.37
C LYS A 146 -50.01 -8.12 -1.87
N LEU A 147 -48.98 -7.72 -1.13
CA LEU A 147 -47.59 -8.16 -1.27
C LEU A 147 -47.37 -9.38 -0.37
N ASP A 148 -47.07 -10.53 -0.96
CA ASP A 148 -46.55 -11.70 -0.25
C ASP A 148 -45.04 -11.51 -0.02
N TYR A 149 -44.68 -11.03 1.18
CA TYR A 149 -43.29 -10.73 1.49
C TYR A 149 -42.42 -11.97 1.64
N ASN A 150 -43.00 -13.16 1.85
CA ASN A 150 -42.25 -14.41 1.86
C ASN A 150 -41.74 -14.73 0.44
N LYS A 151 -42.64 -14.64 -0.56
CA LYS A 151 -42.27 -14.77 -1.98
C LYS A 151 -41.31 -13.67 -2.43
N PHE A 152 -41.52 -12.44 -1.96
CA PHE A 152 -40.59 -11.34 -2.25
C PHE A 152 -39.18 -11.63 -1.71
N CYS A 153 -39.06 -12.07 -0.45
CA CYS A 153 -37.77 -12.41 0.13
C CYS A 153 -37.09 -13.58 -0.59
N GLU A 154 -37.86 -14.59 -1.02
CA GLU A 154 -37.35 -15.71 -1.81
C GLU A 154 -36.86 -15.26 -3.17
N LEU A 155 -37.63 -14.42 -3.87
CA LEU A 155 -37.22 -13.86 -5.15
C LEU A 155 -35.99 -12.98 -5.00
N TYR A 156 -35.93 -12.13 -3.96
CA TYR A 156 -34.79 -11.25 -3.69
C TYR A 156 -33.50 -12.06 -3.47
N LEU A 157 -33.54 -13.07 -2.59
CA LEU A 157 -32.38 -13.91 -2.30
C LEU A 157 -31.97 -14.73 -3.52
N SER A 158 -32.93 -15.28 -4.25
CA SER A 158 -32.66 -16.01 -5.51
C SER A 158 -32.02 -15.10 -6.55
N THR A 159 -32.53 -13.89 -6.73
CA THR A 159 -32.00 -12.91 -7.70
C THR A 159 -30.59 -12.46 -7.30
N SER A 160 -30.37 -12.16 -6.02
CA SER A 160 -29.04 -11.80 -5.50
C SER A 160 -28.02 -12.93 -5.73
N GLU A 161 -28.41 -14.17 -5.43
CA GLU A 161 -27.59 -15.35 -5.68
C GLU A 161 -27.31 -15.56 -7.18
N GLN A 162 -28.32 -15.38 -8.03
CA GLN A 162 -28.18 -15.47 -9.49
C GLN A 162 -27.26 -14.38 -10.05
N CYS A 163 -27.37 -13.14 -9.59
CA CYS A 163 -26.48 -12.05 -9.97
C CYS A 163 -25.03 -12.36 -9.58
N CYS A 164 -24.80 -12.85 -8.37
CA CYS A 164 -23.48 -13.28 -7.91
C CYS A 164 -22.93 -14.44 -8.76
N LYS A 165 -23.76 -15.45 -9.05
CA LYS A 165 -23.40 -16.58 -9.92
C LYS A 165 -23.09 -16.12 -11.34
N ALA A 166 -23.88 -15.20 -11.90
CA ALA A 166 -23.69 -14.65 -13.23
C ALA A 166 -22.42 -13.79 -13.32
N ALA A 167 -22.13 -12.98 -12.30
CA ALA A 167 -20.89 -12.21 -12.20
C ALA A 167 -19.67 -13.15 -12.15
N ARG A 168 -19.74 -14.22 -11.34
CA ARG A 168 -18.69 -15.26 -11.27
C ARG A 168 -18.54 -16.01 -12.59
N ALA A 169 -19.64 -16.42 -13.21
CA ALA A 169 -19.63 -17.11 -14.49
C ALA A 169 -19.08 -16.22 -15.62
N ARG A 170 -19.33 -14.90 -15.60
CA ARG A 170 -18.71 -13.95 -16.54
C ARG A 170 -17.21 -13.83 -16.31
N LEU A 171 -16.79 -13.73 -15.05
CA LEU A 171 -15.38 -13.71 -14.67
C LEU A 171 -14.65 -15.00 -15.07
N GLU A 172 -15.34 -16.14 -14.96
CA GLU A 172 -14.83 -17.44 -15.36
C GLU A 172 -14.86 -17.60 -16.90
N ASN A 173 -15.90 -17.20 -17.61
CA ASN A 173 -15.98 -17.48 -19.05
C ASN A 173 -15.24 -16.48 -19.95
N ASP A 174 -14.86 -15.30 -19.44
CA ASP A 174 -14.07 -14.32 -20.19
C ASP A 174 -12.56 -14.52 -19.96
N PRO A 175 -11.79 -14.95 -20.99
CA PRO A 175 -10.35 -15.14 -20.87
C PRO A 175 -9.60 -13.85 -20.46
N ARG A 176 -10.10 -12.66 -20.84
CA ARG A 176 -9.46 -11.36 -20.54
C ARG A 176 -9.66 -10.96 -19.07
N LEU A 177 -10.80 -11.34 -18.48
CA LEU A 177 -11.09 -11.15 -17.06
C LEU A 177 -10.53 -12.29 -16.20
N ARG A 178 -10.36 -13.50 -16.75
CA ARG A 178 -9.61 -14.63 -16.16
C ARG A 178 -8.11 -14.37 -16.12
N GLN A 179 -7.53 -13.64 -17.07
CA GLN A 179 -6.11 -13.22 -17.04
C GLN A 179 -5.77 -12.24 -15.90
N GLN A 180 -6.71 -11.98 -15.00
CA GLN A 180 -6.49 -11.22 -13.78
C GLN A 180 -6.81 -12.07 -12.52
N HIS A 181 -6.95 -13.40 -12.65
CA HIS A 181 -7.23 -14.30 -11.53
C HIS A 181 -5.97 -14.75 -10.78
N PHE A 182 -5.98 -14.46 -9.48
CA PHE A 182 -5.02 -14.96 -8.51
C PHE A 182 -5.43 -16.32 -7.95
N GLY A 183 -4.53 -17.29 -8.09
CA GLY A 183 -4.52 -18.59 -7.41
C GLY A 183 -5.58 -19.59 -7.86
N ASN A 184 -5.15 -20.70 -8.46
CA ASN A 184 -5.92 -21.94 -8.44
C ASN A 184 -5.04 -23.02 -7.81
N GLN A 185 -5.47 -23.59 -6.68
CA GLN A 185 -5.01 -24.89 -6.20
C GLN A 185 -6.12 -25.90 -6.47
N SER A 186 -5.88 -26.79 -7.42
CA SER A 186 -6.59 -28.07 -7.52
C SER A 186 -6.03 -29.02 -6.46
N GLY A 187 -6.78 -29.24 -5.38
CA GLY A 187 -6.49 -30.23 -4.35
C GLY A 187 -7.56 -31.31 -4.34
N ASN A 188 -7.21 -32.50 -4.81
CA ASN A 188 -8.01 -33.72 -4.70
C ASN A 188 -8.45 -33.95 -3.24
N PHE A 189 -9.75 -34.13 -3.01
CA PHE A 189 -10.27 -34.84 -1.85
C PHE A 189 -10.63 -36.26 -2.26
N SER A 190 -9.98 -37.21 -1.59
CA SER A 190 -10.30 -38.63 -1.61
C SER A 190 -11.41 -38.88 -0.59
N GLU A 191 -12.56 -39.38 -1.03
CA GLU A 191 -13.47 -40.17 -0.20
C GLU A 191 -13.54 -41.58 -0.77
N GLY A 192 -13.30 -42.58 0.08
CA GLY A 192 -13.42 -43.99 -0.26
C GLY A 192 -14.70 -44.58 0.33
N ILE A 193 -15.42 -45.38 -0.45
CA ILE A 193 -16.31 -46.46 0.00
C ILE A 193 -16.19 -47.66 -0.96
N THR A 194 -15.49 -48.70 -0.47
CA THR A 194 -15.84 -50.14 -0.41
C THR A 194 -16.11 -51.00 -1.68
N GLN A 195 -15.10 -51.86 -1.98
CA GLN A 195 -15.12 -53.30 -2.37
C GLN A 195 -15.61 -53.80 -3.77
N PRO A 196 -15.26 -55.05 -4.20
CA PRO A 196 -14.15 -55.95 -3.84
C PRO A 196 -13.39 -56.60 -5.03
N GLY A 197 -12.16 -57.06 -4.75
CA GLY A 197 -11.68 -58.41 -5.11
C GLY A 197 -11.39 -58.77 -6.58
N SER A 198 -10.11 -58.86 -6.95
CA SER A 198 -9.45 -60.14 -7.31
C SER A 198 -7.97 -59.94 -7.69
N LYS A 199 -7.10 -60.59 -6.92
CA LYS A 199 -5.72 -60.97 -7.25
C LYS A 199 -5.74 -62.17 -8.24
N PRO A 200 -4.61 -62.75 -8.69
CA PRO A 200 -3.21 -62.27 -8.85
C PRO A 200 -2.70 -62.55 -10.31
N SER A 201 -1.47 -62.27 -10.76
CA SER A 201 -0.26 -63.03 -10.43
C SER A 201 0.90 -62.75 -11.42
N ARG A 202 2.13 -62.74 -10.87
CA ARG A 202 3.42 -63.29 -11.39
C ARG A 202 3.99 -62.68 -12.70
N LYS A 203 5.15 -62.01 -12.70
CA LYS A 203 6.58 -62.45 -12.50
C LYS A 203 7.33 -62.17 -13.83
N THR A 204 8.38 -61.32 -13.81
CA THR A 204 9.81 -61.63 -14.15
C THR A 204 10.00 -62.30 -15.54
N ASP A 205 10.80 -61.85 -16.51
CA ASP A 205 12.15 -61.26 -16.44
C ASP A 205 12.64 -60.75 -17.83
N HIS A 206 13.64 -59.85 -17.79
CA HIS A 206 14.81 -59.68 -18.67
C HIS A 206 14.77 -59.21 -20.16
N LYS A 207 15.65 -58.20 -20.37
CA LYS A 207 16.62 -57.93 -21.47
C LYS A 207 16.23 -57.14 -22.74
N LEU A 208 16.92 -56.00 -22.91
CA LEU A 208 17.26 -55.22 -24.13
C LEU A 208 18.23 -56.00 -25.08
N PRO A 209 18.60 -55.55 -26.33
CA PRO A 209 18.28 -54.30 -27.10
C PRO A 209 18.05 -54.44 -28.64
N LYS A 210 17.88 -53.27 -29.31
CA LYS A 210 18.13 -52.86 -30.73
C LYS A 210 17.02 -52.98 -31.79
N GLY A 211 16.77 -51.87 -32.51
CA GLY A 211 16.32 -51.86 -33.91
C GLY A 211 15.30 -50.77 -34.29
N ASP A 212 15.75 -49.80 -35.09
CA ASP A 212 15.12 -48.58 -35.62
C ASP A 212 13.70 -48.61 -36.27
N SER A 213 13.07 -47.42 -36.22
CA SER A 213 12.17 -46.79 -37.22
C SER A 213 10.72 -47.27 -37.44
N ARG A 214 9.74 -46.59 -36.81
CA ARG A 214 8.63 -45.82 -37.45
C ARG A 214 7.55 -45.45 -36.42
N ALA A 215 7.14 -44.18 -36.42
CA ALA A 215 6.05 -43.66 -35.60
C ALA A 215 4.70 -44.34 -35.92
N PRO A 216 3.80 -44.38 -34.94
CA PRO A 216 2.54 -43.70 -35.16
C PRO A 216 2.17 -42.75 -34.01
N SER A 217 1.75 -41.57 -34.43
CA SER A 217 1.08 -40.50 -33.70
C SER A 217 -0.14 -40.97 -32.87
N ARG A 218 -0.17 -40.60 -31.59
CA ARG A 218 -1.40 -40.23 -30.87
C ARG A 218 -1.07 -39.32 -29.66
N PRO A 219 -1.98 -38.41 -29.31
CA PRO A 219 -1.64 -37.10 -28.77
C PRO A 219 -1.26 -37.16 -27.29
N SER A 220 -0.22 -36.41 -26.93
CA SER A 220 0.01 -36.03 -25.53
C SER A 220 -1.18 -35.19 -25.08
N SER A 221 -1.85 -35.65 -24.03
CA SER A 221 -2.79 -34.86 -23.25
C SER A 221 -2.03 -33.65 -22.70
N ALA A 222 -2.19 -32.51 -23.36
CA ALA A 222 -1.69 -31.22 -22.91
C ALA A 222 -2.35 -30.86 -21.58
N GLN A 223 -1.70 -31.20 -20.48
CA GLN A 223 -1.87 -30.45 -19.24
C GLN A 223 -1.38 -29.03 -19.56
N SER A 224 -2.27 -28.05 -19.50
CA SER A 224 -1.92 -26.63 -19.65
C SER A 224 -1.04 -26.22 -18.47
N SER A 225 0.26 -26.45 -18.56
CA SER A 225 1.23 -25.94 -17.60
C SER A 225 1.21 -24.43 -17.69
N LYS A 226 0.65 -23.75 -16.69
CA LYS A 226 0.73 -22.29 -16.60
C LYS A 226 2.19 -21.87 -16.65
N ALA A 227 2.50 -21.00 -17.59
CA ALA A 227 3.78 -20.34 -17.77
C ALA A 227 4.26 -19.74 -16.43
N SER A 228 5.22 -20.37 -15.75
CA SER A 228 5.62 -19.97 -14.40
C SER A 228 7.13 -20.09 -14.17
N THR A 229 7.67 -19.23 -13.32
CA THR A 229 9.09 -19.18 -12.99
C THR A 229 9.24 -18.83 -11.52
N SER A 230 10.06 -19.60 -10.81
CA SER A 230 10.32 -19.42 -9.39
C SER A 230 11.71 -18.85 -9.14
N THR A 231 11.80 -18.03 -8.11
CA THR A 231 13.05 -17.52 -7.56
C THR A 231 13.05 -17.74 -6.07
N THR A 232 14.09 -18.42 -5.59
CA THR A 232 14.33 -18.61 -4.16
C THR A 232 15.69 -18.01 -3.83
N VAL A 233 15.70 -17.10 -2.85
CA VAL A 233 16.90 -16.43 -2.33
C VAL A 233 16.91 -16.60 -0.82
N THR A 234 18.00 -17.15 -0.31
CA THR A 234 18.24 -17.30 1.12
C THR A 234 19.15 -16.17 1.62
N MET A 235 18.74 -15.50 2.68
CA MET A 235 19.39 -14.31 3.22
C MET A 235 19.79 -14.57 4.68
N GLY A 236 21.08 -14.51 4.98
CA GLY A 236 21.58 -14.66 6.35
C GLY A 236 21.21 -13.47 7.26
N ALA A 237 21.23 -13.72 8.56
CA ALA A 237 20.98 -12.73 9.62
C ALA A 237 21.95 -11.53 9.53
N SER A 238 21.51 -10.34 9.95
CA SER A 238 22.29 -9.10 9.82
C SER A 238 23.63 -9.16 10.58
N SER A 239 23.71 -9.91 11.69
CA SER A 239 24.90 -10.10 12.52
C SER A 239 26.08 -10.81 11.82
N SER A 240 25.87 -11.39 10.64
CA SER A 240 26.87 -12.17 9.91
C SER A 240 27.53 -11.45 8.72
N ARG A 241 27.24 -10.15 8.51
CA ARG A 241 27.62 -9.46 7.27
C ARG A 241 28.87 -8.59 7.44
N ASN A 242 29.86 -8.83 6.58
CA ASN A 242 31.04 -7.98 6.42
C ASN A 242 30.60 -6.54 6.11
N THR A 243 30.80 -5.63 7.08
CA THR A 243 30.67 -4.19 6.93
C THR A 243 31.70 -3.69 5.93
N LYS A 244 31.28 -3.27 4.74
CA LYS A 244 32.14 -2.46 3.88
C LYS A 244 32.15 -1.06 4.47
N LEU A 245 33.34 -0.57 4.84
CA LEU A 245 33.51 0.81 5.29
C LEU A 245 33.02 1.75 4.17
N ILE A 246 31.93 2.47 4.43
CA ILE A 246 31.41 3.51 3.54
C ILE A 246 32.34 4.73 3.59
N ILE A 247 32.87 5.01 4.78
CA ILE A 247 33.75 6.11 5.11
C ILE A 247 34.99 5.49 5.78
N GLU A 248 36.16 5.70 5.19
CA GLU A 248 37.43 5.46 5.86
C GLU A 248 37.84 6.77 6.54
N PRO A 249 37.83 6.85 7.88
CA PRO A 249 38.02 8.11 8.59
C PRO A 249 39.35 8.80 8.28
N ASP A 250 40.39 8.03 7.99
CA ASP A 250 41.73 8.57 7.73
C ASP A 250 41.92 9.12 6.31
N THR A 251 41.08 8.75 5.34
CA THR A 251 41.17 9.25 3.95
C THR A 251 40.25 10.44 3.67
N MET A 252 39.32 10.78 4.58
CA MET A 252 38.31 11.82 4.37
C MET A 252 38.48 13.09 5.24
N LYS A 253 39.52 13.17 6.08
CA LYS A 253 39.73 14.32 7.00
C LYS A 253 39.82 15.69 6.31
N GLU A 254 40.23 15.73 5.04
CA GLU A 254 40.35 16.97 4.26
C GLU A 254 39.21 17.20 3.26
N TRP A 255 38.24 16.29 3.17
CA TRP A 255 37.14 16.41 2.21
C TRP A 255 36.15 17.48 2.65
N GLN A 256 35.63 18.23 1.67
CA GLN A 256 34.64 19.27 1.93
C GLN A 256 33.24 18.65 1.90
N CYS A 257 32.47 18.84 2.96
CA CYS A 257 31.16 18.23 3.11
C CYS A 257 30.02 19.27 3.13
N ALA A 258 28.85 18.84 2.66
CA ALA A 258 27.58 19.51 2.85
C ALA A 258 26.53 18.48 3.28
N GLN A 259 25.55 18.92 4.04
CA GLN A 259 24.46 18.07 4.52
C GLN A 259 23.12 18.74 4.25
N SER A 260 22.08 17.92 4.16
CA SER A 260 20.70 18.39 4.20
C SER A 260 19.84 17.30 4.80
N LYS A 261 18.90 17.68 5.67
CA LYS A 261 17.89 16.79 6.24
C LYS A 261 16.69 16.70 5.31
N GLY A 262 15.84 15.72 5.57
CA GLY A 262 14.46 15.67 5.10
C GLY A 262 13.72 14.54 5.76
N CYS A 263 12.57 14.18 5.19
CA CYS A 263 11.69 13.17 5.75
C CYS A 263 10.97 12.41 4.64
N PHE A 264 10.71 11.13 4.89
CA PHE A 264 9.70 10.35 4.18
C PHE A 264 8.37 10.48 4.92
N TYR A 265 7.31 10.85 4.23
CA TYR A 265 5.95 10.85 4.78
C TYR A 265 5.11 9.81 4.06
N LEU A 266 4.28 9.09 4.82
CA LEU A 266 3.33 8.14 4.30
C LEU A 266 1.98 8.85 4.09
N GLU A 267 1.51 8.88 2.85
CA GLU A 267 0.24 9.47 2.47
C GLU A 267 -0.94 8.54 2.74
N GLU A 268 -2.15 9.08 2.66
CA GLU A 268 -3.34 8.32 3.04
C GLU A 268 -3.59 7.10 2.16
N ASP A 269 -3.25 7.21 0.87
CA ASP A 269 -3.33 6.19 -0.17
C ASP A 269 -2.17 5.18 -0.12
N GLY A 270 -1.23 5.35 0.81
CA GLY A 270 -0.05 4.51 0.97
C GLY A 270 1.14 4.88 0.09
N GLU A 271 1.04 5.95 -0.72
CA GLU A 271 2.21 6.51 -1.42
C GLU A 271 3.18 7.12 -0.40
N ILE A 272 4.47 7.13 -0.76
CA ILE A 272 5.52 7.72 0.07
C ILE A 272 6.05 8.95 -0.64
N ILE A 273 5.91 10.10 -0.01
CA ILE A 273 6.47 11.36 -0.47
C ILE A 273 7.76 11.68 0.27
N SER A 274 8.68 12.38 -0.40
CA SER A 274 9.93 12.83 0.22
C SER A 274 10.49 14.05 -0.48
N HIS A 275 11.43 14.71 0.20
CA HIS A 275 12.16 15.83 -0.37
C HIS A 275 13.05 15.36 -1.53
N LYS A 276 13.07 16.10 -2.64
CA LYS A 276 14.03 15.92 -3.74
C LYS A 276 15.10 16.99 -3.66
N TYR A 277 16.34 16.64 -3.94
CA TYR A 277 17.47 17.56 -3.78
C TYR A 277 18.23 17.76 -5.09
N ARG A 278 18.77 18.96 -5.24
CA ARG A 278 19.72 19.31 -6.27
C ARG A 278 21.11 19.44 -5.66
N LEU A 279 22.03 18.65 -6.17
CA LEU A 279 23.45 18.68 -5.83
C LEU A 279 24.22 19.36 -6.96
N GLN A 280 24.93 20.44 -6.64
CA GLN A 280 25.85 21.10 -7.56
C GLN A 280 27.30 20.79 -7.17
N LEU A 281 28.06 20.31 -8.15
CA LEU A 281 29.51 20.07 -8.05
C LEU A 281 30.24 21.03 -8.99
N PRO A 282 31.02 22.00 -8.47
CA PRO A 282 31.75 22.97 -9.29
C PRO A 282 32.82 22.33 -10.19
N GLN A 283 33.44 21.23 -9.75
CA GLN A 283 34.46 20.52 -10.50
C GLN A 283 34.38 19.01 -10.30
N ARG A 284 35.06 18.27 -11.19
CA ARG A 284 35.16 16.81 -11.08
C ARG A 284 35.88 16.44 -9.78
N SER A 285 35.28 15.54 -9.01
CA SER A 285 35.79 15.16 -7.69
C SER A 285 35.44 13.70 -7.38
N ALA A 286 36.27 13.05 -6.56
CA ALA A 286 35.82 11.92 -5.79
C ALA A 286 34.76 12.39 -4.79
N VAL A 287 33.66 11.65 -4.69
CA VAL A 287 32.49 11.97 -3.87
C VAL A 287 32.08 10.76 -3.05
N CYS A 288 31.71 11.00 -1.80
CA CYS A 288 31.02 10.08 -0.92
C CYS A 288 29.65 10.66 -0.61
N VAL A 289 28.60 9.90 -0.89
CA VAL A 289 27.21 10.27 -0.63
C VAL A 289 26.64 9.28 0.36
N THR A 290 26.04 9.76 1.45
CA THR A 290 25.38 8.92 2.44
C THR A 290 23.97 9.42 2.74
N ILE A 291 23.11 8.50 3.14
CA ILE A 291 21.78 8.74 3.69
C ILE A 291 21.59 7.82 4.89
N LYS A 292 20.98 8.34 5.95
CA LYS A 292 20.56 7.53 7.10
C LYS A 292 19.32 8.14 7.75
N PRO A 293 18.43 7.32 8.35
CA PRO A 293 17.51 7.83 9.35
C PRO A 293 18.29 8.62 10.41
N PHE A 294 17.72 9.71 10.93
CA PHE A 294 18.32 10.39 12.07
C PHE A 294 17.41 10.29 13.29
N HIS A 295 18.07 10.21 14.45
CA HIS A 295 17.39 10.08 15.73
C HIS A 295 16.94 11.45 16.21
N ILE A 296 15.64 11.55 16.48
CA ILE A 296 15.04 12.69 17.17
C ILE A 296 14.69 12.19 18.59
N PRO A 297 15.23 12.82 19.66
CA PRO A 297 14.95 12.39 21.02
C PRO A 297 13.47 12.59 21.40
N GLN A 298 12.65 11.55 21.24
CA GLN A 298 11.24 11.63 21.65
C GLN A 298 11.09 11.76 23.17
N ALA A 299 10.13 12.58 23.60
CA ALA A 299 9.73 12.67 25.00
C ALA A 299 9.30 11.28 25.54
N GLY A 300 9.91 10.84 26.65
CA GLY A 300 9.57 9.59 27.33
C GLY A 300 10.46 8.38 27.01
N GLY A 301 11.57 8.54 26.28
CA GLY A 301 12.57 7.47 26.08
C GLY A 301 12.06 6.28 25.26
N LYS A 302 10.97 6.47 24.50
CA LYS A 302 10.42 5.47 23.58
C LYS A 302 11.38 5.29 22.39
N SER A 303 11.53 4.06 21.93
CA SER A 303 12.39 3.77 20.78
C SER A 303 11.75 4.27 19.49
N CYS A 304 12.53 4.95 18.66
CA CYS A 304 12.10 5.45 17.35
C CYS A 304 11.87 4.29 16.37
N GLY A 305 10.60 3.90 16.16
CA GLY A 305 10.25 2.79 15.28
C GLY A 305 10.74 2.95 13.83
N TRP A 306 10.91 4.19 13.37
CA TRP A 306 11.38 4.52 12.01
C TRP A 306 12.87 4.32 11.78
N LEU A 307 13.70 4.11 12.81
CA LEU A 307 15.12 3.79 12.63
C LEU A 307 15.32 2.46 11.87
N SER A 308 14.30 1.59 11.92
CA SER A 308 14.28 0.36 11.15
C SER A 308 13.98 0.57 9.65
N VAL A 309 13.53 1.75 9.21
CA VAL A 309 13.16 2.01 7.82
C VAL A 309 14.40 2.01 6.94
N ASP A 310 14.37 1.25 5.84
CA ASP A 310 15.47 1.26 4.90
C ASP A 310 15.49 2.55 4.10
N THR A 311 16.67 3.11 3.91
CA THR A 311 16.86 4.33 3.11
C THR A 311 17.83 4.04 1.98
N ALA A 312 17.60 4.70 0.85
CA ALA A 312 18.55 4.77 -0.24
C ALA A 312 18.40 6.12 -0.93
N LEU A 313 19.43 6.51 -1.67
CA LEU A 313 19.46 7.75 -2.41
C LEU A 313 19.93 7.46 -3.82
N PHE A 314 19.07 7.74 -4.81
CA PHE A 314 19.40 7.61 -6.22
C PHE A 314 20.02 8.90 -6.72
N ILE A 315 21.15 8.79 -7.41
CA ILE A 315 21.93 9.90 -7.95
C ILE A 315 21.73 9.91 -9.46
N LEU A 316 21.07 10.94 -9.97
CA LEU A 316 20.82 11.11 -11.39
C LEU A 316 21.51 12.38 -11.89
N LYS A 317 22.11 12.33 -13.09
CA LYS A 317 22.75 13.50 -13.71
C LYS A 317 21.73 14.25 -14.56
N GLU A 318 21.72 15.58 -14.43
CA GLU A 318 20.96 16.48 -15.31
C GLU A 318 21.64 16.51 -16.69
N SER A 319 20.88 16.25 -17.76
CA SER A 319 21.36 16.29 -19.14
C SER A 319 21.15 17.68 -19.75
N GLU A 320 22.00 18.06 -20.72
CA GLU A 320 21.94 19.37 -21.39
C GLU A 320 20.70 19.53 -22.29
N THR A 321 20.11 18.41 -22.72
CA THR A 321 18.86 18.36 -23.50
C THR A 321 17.71 17.93 -22.58
N GLN A 322 16.87 18.88 -22.16
CA GLN A 322 15.76 18.65 -21.22
C GLN A 322 14.87 17.48 -21.65
N GLU A 323 14.73 16.50 -20.74
CA GLU A 323 13.55 15.66 -20.42
C GLU A 323 13.96 14.34 -19.71
N ASN A 324 15.23 13.92 -19.80
CA ASN A 324 15.67 12.66 -19.22
C ASN A 324 16.88 12.80 -18.28
N LEU A 325 16.63 12.56 -17.00
CA LEU A 325 17.66 12.37 -15.97
C LEU A 325 18.34 11.01 -16.17
N GLN A 326 19.68 11.00 -16.24
CA GLN A 326 20.44 9.76 -16.39
C GLN A 326 20.81 9.19 -15.02
N LEU A 327 20.41 7.95 -14.72
CA LEU A 327 20.87 7.25 -13.51
C LEU A 327 22.40 7.09 -13.54
N VAL A 328 23.07 7.67 -12.54
CA VAL A 328 24.52 7.52 -12.33
C VAL A 328 24.78 6.35 -11.40
N SER A 329 24.20 6.41 -10.19
CA SER A 329 24.34 5.37 -9.16
C SER A 329 23.29 5.53 -8.08
N PHE A 330 23.36 4.71 -7.02
CA PHE A 330 22.54 4.82 -5.83
C PHE A 330 23.33 4.31 -4.61
N THR A 331 22.91 4.70 -3.41
CA THR A 331 23.52 4.27 -2.15
C THR A 331 23.17 2.80 -1.86
N GLU A 332 24.11 1.91 -2.13
CA GLU A 332 23.93 0.46 -1.99
C GLU A 332 24.82 -0.17 -0.92
N LEU A 333 25.86 0.54 -0.47
CA LEU A 333 26.71 0.10 0.62
C LEU A 333 25.96 0.39 1.92
N GLN A 334 25.86 -0.60 2.82
CA GLN A 334 25.18 -0.45 4.09
C GLN A 334 26.17 -0.67 5.24
N ASN A 335 26.16 0.25 6.20
CA ASN A 335 26.80 0.12 7.49
C ASN A 335 25.78 0.52 8.57
N GLU A 336 25.28 -0.46 9.31
CA GLU A 336 24.15 -0.28 10.24
C GLU A 336 22.94 0.38 9.53
N GLU A 337 22.49 1.54 10.01
CA GLU A 337 21.39 2.33 9.45
C GLU A 337 21.83 3.27 8.32
N MET A 338 23.13 3.38 8.07
CA MET A 338 23.70 4.27 7.05
C MET A 338 23.87 3.55 5.72
N PHE A 339 23.32 4.16 4.66
CA PHE A 339 23.51 3.74 3.29
C PHE A 339 24.40 4.74 2.56
N GLY A 340 25.32 4.25 1.72
CA GLY A 340 26.25 5.12 1.03
C GLY A 340 26.71 4.63 -0.33
N TRP A 341 27.33 5.56 -1.06
CA TRP A 341 27.97 5.35 -2.34
C TRP A 341 29.24 6.19 -2.43
N ARG A 342 30.29 5.62 -3.01
CA ARG A 342 31.54 6.31 -3.30
C ARG A 342 31.89 6.15 -4.77
N GLY A 343 32.32 7.24 -5.41
CA GLY A 343 32.78 7.22 -6.78
C GLY A 343 33.22 8.59 -7.26
N GLU A 344 33.54 8.70 -8.54
CA GLU A 344 33.92 9.96 -9.17
C GLU A 344 32.72 10.59 -9.88
N LEU A 345 32.44 11.86 -9.60
CA LEU A 345 31.41 12.64 -10.28
C LEU A 345 32.05 13.79 -11.05
N GLY A 346 31.61 14.01 -12.29
CA GLY A 346 32.02 15.18 -13.07
C GLY A 346 31.42 16.48 -12.54
N ALA A 347 31.94 17.62 -13.00
CA ALA A 347 31.29 18.91 -12.76
C ALA A 347 29.86 18.91 -13.32
N GLY A 348 28.95 19.60 -12.63
CA GLY A 348 27.57 19.77 -13.07
C GLY A 348 26.55 19.61 -11.96
N VAL A 349 25.33 19.30 -12.37
CA VAL A 349 24.16 19.21 -11.50
C VAL A 349 23.62 17.79 -11.47
N TYR A 350 23.31 17.34 -10.27
CA TYR A 350 22.77 16.02 -9.99
C TYR A 350 21.49 16.15 -9.18
N TRP A 351 20.51 15.31 -9.50
CA TRP A 351 19.31 15.10 -8.71
C TRP A 351 19.56 13.95 -7.72
N LEU A 352 19.27 14.20 -6.45
CA LEU A 352 19.30 13.18 -5.40
C LEU A 352 17.86 12.87 -5.02
N LEU A 353 17.44 11.63 -5.27
CA LEU A 353 16.08 11.17 -5.04
C LEU A 353 16.08 10.14 -3.90
N PRO A 354 15.61 10.50 -2.69
CA PRO A 354 15.47 9.57 -1.60
C PRO A 354 14.48 8.46 -1.95
N PHE A 355 14.72 7.29 -1.38
CA PHE A 355 13.95 6.10 -1.62
C PHE A 355 13.92 5.24 -0.35
N THR A 356 12.75 4.71 -0.03
CA THR A 356 12.57 3.61 0.91
C THR A 356 11.74 2.53 0.21
N THR A 357 11.90 1.27 0.61
CA THR A 357 11.08 0.20 0.05
C THR A 357 9.61 0.27 0.47
N GLY A 358 9.29 1.03 1.54
CA GLY A 358 7.96 1.04 2.15
C GLY A 358 7.60 -0.25 2.88
N CYS A 359 8.54 -1.20 3.03
CA CYS A 359 8.28 -2.44 3.76
C CYS A 359 8.05 -2.21 5.27
N ARG A 360 8.67 -1.16 5.83
CA ARG A 360 8.62 -0.82 7.26
C ARG A 360 7.94 0.52 7.57
N LEU A 361 7.86 1.43 6.61
CA LEU A 361 7.07 2.66 6.70
C LEU A 361 5.68 2.38 6.10
N ARG A 362 4.71 2.02 6.94
CA ARG A 362 3.35 1.64 6.53
C ARG A 362 2.35 1.99 7.63
N LYS A 363 1.09 2.20 7.25
CA LYS A 363 0.01 2.44 8.20
C LYS A 363 -0.14 1.23 9.11
N ILE A 364 0.09 1.43 10.40
CA ILE A 364 -0.15 0.41 11.42
C ILE A 364 -1.62 0.57 11.83
N LYS A 365 -2.38 -0.53 11.86
CA LYS A 365 -3.76 -0.49 12.37
C LYS A 365 -3.73 0.11 13.79
N PRO A 366 -4.53 1.15 14.08
CA PRO A 366 -4.47 1.82 15.36
C PRO A 366 -4.78 0.80 16.47
N GLN A 367 -3.81 0.58 17.34
CA GLN A 367 -4.15 0.19 18.70
C GLN A 367 -4.72 1.45 19.34
N MET A 368 -5.91 1.35 19.95
CA MET A 368 -6.58 2.47 20.60
C MET A 368 -5.74 2.91 21.82
N THR A 369 -4.72 3.73 21.58
CA THR A 369 -4.02 4.51 22.58
C THR A 369 -4.78 5.81 22.78
N GLY A 370 -4.91 6.27 24.02
CA GLY A 370 -5.65 7.49 24.35
C GLY A 370 -5.12 8.72 23.61
N GLU A 371 -6.01 9.68 23.35
CA GLU A 371 -5.67 10.96 22.74
C GLU A 371 -4.91 11.85 23.74
N ALA A 372 -3.75 12.36 23.33
CA ALA A 372 -2.92 13.24 24.13
C ALA A 372 -3.56 14.63 24.26
N LYS A 373 -3.36 15.27 25.42
CA LYS A 373 -3.81 16.65 25.61
C LYS A 373 -2.74 17.60 25.05
N LEU A 374 -3.12 18.46 24.10
CA LEU A 374 -2.18 19.41 23.47
C LEU A 374 -2.02 20.70 24.28
N LEU A 375 -3.11 21.18 24.88
CA LEU A 375 -3.20 22.47 25.53
C LEU A 375 -3.71 22.33 26.96
N TRP A 376 -3.34 23.25 27.83
CA TRP A 376 -3.91 23.39 29.16
C TRP A 376 -4.11 24.88 29.47
N ARG A 377 -4.98 25.17 30.44
CA ARG A 377 -5.13 26.52 30.97
C ARG A 377 -4.47 26.58 32.33
N ASP A 378 -3.69 27.62 32.56
CA ASP A 378 -3.07 27.86 33.85
C ASP A 378 -4.04 28.44 34.88
N GLU A 379 -3.51 28.80 36.05
CA GLU A 379 -4.29 29.35 37.16
C GLU A 379 -4.91 30.73 36.81
N ASP A 380 -4.31 31.45 35.87
CA ASP A 380 -4.76 32.75 35.38
C ASP A 380 -5.75 32.62 34.19
N GLY A 381 -5.96 31.40 33.69
CA GLY A 381 -6.87 31.08 32.59
C GLY A 381 -6.22 31.18 31.20
N GLU A 382 -4.93 31.49 31.14
CA GLU A 382 -4.15 31.62 29.91
C GLU A 382 -3.84 30.24 29.34
N LEU A 383 -3.88 30.14 28.01
CA LEU A 383 -3.58 28.89 27.31
C LEU A 383 -2.07 28.68 27.24
N ALA A 384 -1.66 27.44 27.51
CA ALA A 384 -0.28 27.01 27.41
C ALA A 384 -0.17 25.62 26.75
N LEU A 385 0.94 25.40 26.06
CA LEU A 385 1.28 24.10 25.47
C LEU A 385 1.59 23.09 26.57
N THR A 386 1.12 21.85 26.43
CA THR A 386 1.58 20.76 27.32
C THR A 386 3.05 20.43 27.05
N LYS A 387 3.71 19.81 28.03
CA LYS A 387 5.13 19.44 27.91
C LYS A 387 5.36 18.48 26.74
N GLU A 388 4.45 17.53 26.56
CA GLU A 388 4.48 16.52 25.50
C GLU A 388 4.27 17.17 24.14
N PHE A 389 3.31 18.09 24.00
CA PHE A 389 3.07 18.79 22.74
C PHE A 389 4.21 19.75 22.38
N ARG A 390 4.75 20.48 23.36
CA ARG A 390 5.95 21.31 23.16
C ARG A 390 7.14 20.49 22.65
N ALA A 391 7.33 19.28 23.17
CA ALA A 391 8.38 18.37 22.68
C ALA A 391 8.12 17.94 21.23
N ALA A 392 6.88 17.59 20.88
CA ALA A 392 6.52 17.24 19.50
C ALA A 392 6.75 18.41 18.52
N LEU A 393 6.44 19.65 18.90
CA LEU A 393 6.73 20.83 18.08
C LEU A 393 8.24 21.07 17.89
N LEU A 394 9.06 20.80 18.90
CA LEU A 394 10.52 20.89 18.79
C LEU A 394 11.09 19.79 17.88
N ASP A 395 10.52 18.58 17.92
CA ASP A 395 10.85 17.50 17.01
C ASP A 395 10.50 17.88 15.56
N ILE A 396 9.33 18.48 15.35
CA ILE A 396 8.91 19.02 14.05
C ILE A 396 9.88 20.10 13.57
N PHE A 397 10.24 21.05 14.43
CA PHE A 397 11.21 22.10 14.10
C PHE A 397 12.52 21.49 13.59
N GLU A 398 13.07 20.49 14.29
CA GLU A 398 14.30 19.82 13.86
C GLU A 398 14.16 19.02 12.56
N MET A 399 12.95 18.58 12.23
CA MET A 399 12.64 17.87 10.99
C MET A 399 12.54 18.81 9.79
N ILE A 400 12.04 20.03 9.98
CA ILE A 400 11.84 21.03 8.92
C ILE A 400 13.02 22.00 8.77
N ASP A 401 13.92 22.08 9.75
CA ASP A 401 15.26 22.70 9.62
C ASP A 401 16.14 21.80 8.73
N LEU A 402 16.01 21.97 7.42
CA LEU A 402 16.60 21.11 6.39
C LEU A 402 18.09 21.35 6.21
N ASP A 403 18.60 22.54 6.52
CA ASP A 403 20.03 22.83 6.47
C ASP A 403 20.75 22.59 7.82
N GLY A 404 19.98 22.43 8.91
CA GLY A 404 20.49 22.13 10.25
C GLY A 404 21.11 23.33 10.95
N ASN A 405 20.77 24.56 10.54
CA ASN A 405 21.34 25.78 11.09
C ASN A 405 20.64 26.23 12.40
N GLY A 406 19.55 25.57 12.79
CA GLY A 406 18.78 25.84 13.99
C GLY A 406 17.76 26.98 13.87
N LEU A 407 17.48 27.45 12.65
CA LEU A 407 16.53 28.48 12.27
C LEU A 407 15.69 27.99 11.08
N LEU A 408 14.52 28.57 10.85
CA LEU A 408 13.70 28.25 9.68
C LEU A 408 13.67 29.40 8.69
N SER A 409 14.22 29.15 7.52
CA SER A 409 14.05 30.03 6.37
C SER A 409 12.61 30.00 5.84
N LEU A 410 12.23 31.01 5.05
CA LEU A 410 10.92 31.01 4.36
C LEU A 410 10.76 29.80 3.43
N GLU A 411 11.85 29.29 2.84
CA GLU A 411 11.79 28.12 1.97
C GLU A 411 11.46 26.84 2.78
N GLU A 412 12.08 26.67 3.95
CA GLU A 412 11.80 25.54 4.87
C GLU A 412 10.41 25.63 5.47
N TYR A 413 10.01 26.83 5.93
CA TYR A 413 8.66 27.08 6.43
C TYR A 413 7.60 26.79 5.37
N ASN A 414 7.88 27.08 4.09
CA ASN A 414 6.98 26.75 2.99
C ASN A 414 6.84 25.25 2.71
N PHE A 415 7.85 24.42 3.01
CA PHE A 415 7.68 22.96 2.94
C PHE A 415 6.77 22.45 4.06
N PHE A 416 6.87 23.05 5.25
CA PHE A 416 5.98 22.79 6.37
C PHE A 416 4.53 23.17 6.01
N GLU A 417 4.28 24.42 5.63
CA GLU A 417 2.94 24.93 5.28
C GLU A 417 2.30 24.13 4.14
N LEU A 418 3.04 23.88 3.06
CA LEU A 418 2.51 23.12 1.94
C LEU A 418 2.06 21.70 2.37
N ARG A 419 2.68 21.13 3.40
CA ARG A 419 2.30 19.81 3.91
C ARG A 419 1.13 19.84 4.89
N THR A 420 0.98 20.91 5.68
CA THR A 420 0.00 21.02 6.76
C THR A 420 -1.28 21.72 6.32
N SER A 421 -1.15 22.83 5.58
CA SER A 421 -2.26 23.65 5.08
C SER A 421 -2.52 23.45 3.59
N GLY A 422 -1.53 22.97 2.82
CA GLY A 422 -1.64 22.81 1.37
C GLY A 422 -1.34 24.09 0.59
N GLU A 423 -0.99 25.18 1.28
CA GLU A 423 -0.69 26.48 0.70
C GLU A 423 0.72 26.93 1.07
N LYS A 424 1.25 27.92 0.35
CA LYS A 424 2.56 28.51 0.65
C LYS A 424 2.36 29.83 1.38
N CYS A 425 3.19 30.06 2.39
CA CYS A 425 3.40 31.37 2.98
C CYS A 425 4.06 32.30 1.94
N ASP A 426 3.33 33.33 1.52
CA ASP A 426 3.87 34.37 0.66
C ASP A 426 4.75 35.36 1.42
N GLN A 427 5.32 36.32 0.69
CA GLN A 427 6.27 37.28 1.27
C GLN A 427 5.60 38.27 2.25
N GLU A 428 4.29 38.52 2.09
CA GLU A 428 3.52 39.45 2.92
C GLU A 428 3.16 38.79 4.25
N ALA A 429 2.64 37.56 4.21
CA ALA A 429 2.41 36.73 5.40
C ALA A 429 3.71 36.47 6.17
N TRP A 430 4.83 36.23 5.47
CA TRP A 430 6.14 36.09 6.12
C TRP A 430 6.63 37.40 6.76
N ALA A 431 6.26 38.56 6.21
CA ALA A 431 6.56 39.85 6.81
C ALA A 431 5.84 40.02 8.16
N VAL A 432 4.56 39.65 8.22
CA VAL A 432 3.77 39.63 9.46
C VAL A 432 4.40 38.67 10.48
N CYS A 433 4.83 37.49 10.05
CA CYS A 433 5.52 36.54 10.91
C CYS A 433 6.81 37.14 11.52
N LYS A 434 7.61 37.86 10.71
CA LYS A 434 8.83 38.53 11.20
C LYS A 434 8.59 39.64 12.21
N GLU A 435 7.44 40.31 12.13
CA GLU A 435 7.09 41.41 13.03
C GLU A 435 6.54 40.91 14.36
N ASN A 436 5.85 39.77 14.36
CA ASN A 436 5.14 39.26 15.53
C ASN A 436 5.90 38.17 16.31
N PHE A 437 6.87 37.48 15.69
CA PHE A 437 7.57 36.36 16.30
C PHE A 437 9.07 36.56 16.36
N GLU A 438 9.73 35.77 17.22
CA GLU A 438 11.18 35.85 17.41
C GLU A 438 11.93 35.36 16.15
N MET A 439 12.72 36.27 15.56
CA MET A 439 13.55 36.00 14.39
C MET A 439 15.04 36.18 14.68
N LYS A 440 15.89 35.43 13.99
CA LYS A 440 17.35 35.62 13.95
C LYS A 440 17.83 35.50 12.53
N LYS A 441 18.66 36.44 12.05
CA LYS A 441 19.13 36.49 10.65
C LYS A 441 17.98 36.47 9.61
N ASN A 442 16.81 37.03 9.95
CA ASN A 442 15.58 37.00 9.15
C ASN A 442 14.94 35.61 8.99
N GLU A 443 15.28 34.66 9.87
CA GLU A 443 14.77 33.29 9.92
C GLU A 443 14.09 33.04 11.27
N LEU A 444 13.09 32.18 11.30
CA LEU A 444 12.26 31.92 12.49
C LEU A 444 13.04 31.08 13.51
N THR A 445 13.07 31.52 14.77
CA THR A 445 13.74 30.76 15.84
C THR A 445 12.83 29.66 16.39
N LYS A 446 13.43 28.72 17.13
CA LYS A 446 12.67 27.68 17.86
C LYS A 446 11.58 28.26 18.75
N GLN A 447 11.88 29.36 19.44
CA GLN A 447 10.92 30.00 20.33
C GLN A 447 9.82 30.70 19.53
N GLY A 448 10.19 31.44 18.46
CA GLY A 448 9.21 32.04 17.56
C GLY A 448 8.25 31.03 16.92
N PHE A 449 8.75 29.84 16.54
CA PHE A 449 7.89 28.77 16.02
C PHE A 449 6.90 28.23 17.05
N LEU A 450 7.31 28.10 18.32
CA LEU A 450 6.40 27.68 19.40
C LEU A 450 5.35 28.74 19.69
N ASP A 451 5.75 30.01 19.70
CA ASP A 451 4.84 31.13 19.94
C ASP A 451 3.81 31.27 18.81
N LEU A 452 4.22 30.98 17.56
CA LEU A 452 3.31 30.93 16.41
C LEU A 452 2.23 29.86 16.57
N ASN A 453 2.62 28.63 16.92
CA ASN A 453 1.65 27.54 17.14
C ASN A 453 0.76 27.80 18.39
N LEU A 454 1.27 28.49 19.41
CA LEU A 454 0.46 28.89 20.56
C LEU A 454 -0.54 30.01 20.19
N MET A 455 -0.15 30.95 19.33
CA MET A 455 -1.06 31.97 18.81
C MET A 455 -2.21 31.33 18.01
N GLU A 456 -1.92 30.36 17.14
CA GLU A 456 -2.93 29.61 16.39
C GLU A 456 -3.95 28.92 17.33
N ALA A 457 -3.48 28.36 18.44
CA ALA A 457 -4.34 27.78 19.46
C ALA A 457 -5.23 28.81 20.15
N ASN A 458 -4.70 30.00 20.43
CA ASN A 458 -5.43 31.10 21.06
C ASN A 458 -6.53 31.65 20.16
N ASP A 459 -6.26 31.81 18.86
CA ASP A 459 -7.22 32.33 17.87
C ASP A 459 -8.47 31.43 17.74
N ARG A 460 -8.36 30.16 18.15
CA ARG A 460 -9.43 29.15 18.16
C ARG A 460 -10.05 28.92 19.55
N ASP A 461 -9.88 29.85 20.49
CA ASP A 461 -10.35 29.73 21.88
C ASP A 461 -9.82 28.46 22.60
N GLY A 462 -8.69 27.92 22.14
CA GLY A 462 -8.08 26.69 22.65
C GLY A 462 -8.60 25.39 22.04
N ASP A 463 -9.34 25.43 20.91
CA ASP A 463 -9.69 24.23 20.14
C ASP A 463 -8.44 23.64 19.45
N PRO A 464 -8.03 22.40 19.78
CA PRO A 464 -6.83 21.78 19.22
C PRO A 464 -7.02 21.21 17.80
N TRP A 465 -8.17 21.40 17.15
CA TRP A 465 -8.47 20.77 15.86
C TRP A 465 -7.40 21.04 14.79
N ASP A 466 -7.03 22.30 14.54
CA ASP A 466 -6.05 22.66 13.51
C ASP A 466 -4.64 22.13 13.85
N LEU A 467 -4.25 22.23 15.13
CA LEU A 467 -3.00 21.64 15.63
C LEU A 467 -2.94 20.12 15.38
N TRP A 468 -4.07 19.43 15.52
CA TRP A 468 -4.17 18.01 15.20
C TRP A 468 -4.03 17.73 13.71
N VAL A 469 -4.59 18.57 12.84
CA VAL A 469 -4.42 18.45 11.39
C VAL A 469 -2.93 18.57 11.03
N THR A 470 -2.24 19.54 11.62
CA THR A 470 -0.78 19.73 11.47
C THR A 470 0.00 18.50 11.94
N LEU A 471 -0.27 17.99 13.14
CA LEU A 471 0.40 16.82 13.69
C LEU A 471 0.20 15.55 12.83
N LEU A 472 -1.04 15.26 12.46
CA LEU A 472 -1.39 14.10 11.62
C LEU A 472 -0.71 14.19 10.25
N SER A 473 -0.69 15.39 9.66
CA SER A 473 -0.02 15.67 8.38
C SER A 473 1.48 15.45 8.43
N LEU A 474 2.10 15.58 9.60
CA LEU A 474 3.53 15.35 9.81
C LEU A 474 3.84 13.93 10.30
N GLY A 475 2.83 13.05 10.32
CA GLY A 475 2.97 11.63 10.63
C GLY A 475 2.92 11.29 12.12
N TYR A 476 2.44 12.21 12.97
CA TYR A 476 2.16 11.93 14.38
C TYR A 476 0.78 11.30 14.54
N ASN A 477 0.67 10.31 15.43
CA ASN A 477 -0.62 9.77 15.84
C ASN A 477 -1.24 10.58 17.01
N LYS A 478 -2.45 10.20 17.42
CA LYS A 478 -3.16 10.84 18.55
C LYS A 478 -2.49 10.67 19.92
N ALA A 479 -1.47 9.82 20.04
CA ALA A 479 -0.64 9.69 21.24
C ALA A 479 0.66 10.52 21.18
N LEU A 480 0.79 11.43 20.19
CA LEU A 480 2.01 12.20 19.90
C LEU A 480 3.23 11.34 19.58
N GLU A 481 3.01 10.18 18.96
CA GLU A 481 4.08 9.32 18.46
C GLU A 481 4.18 9.45 16.94
N MET A 482 5.38 9.72 16.43
CA MET A 482 5.65 9.73 14.99
C MET A 482 5.67 8.28 14.46
N THR A 483 4.63 7.90 13.71
CA THR A 483 4.44 6.55 13.18
C THR A 483 4.36 6.50 11.66
N GLU A 484 4.03 7.62 11.02
CA GLU A 484 3.80 7.70 9.57
C GLU A 484 4.83 8.61 8.87
N ALA A 485 5.94 8.89 9.55
CA ALA A 485 7.06 9.65 9.01
C ALA A 485 8.41 9.01 9.38
N CYS A 486 9.43 9.23 8.56
CA CYS A 486 10.80 8.79 8.78
C CYS A 486 11.79 9.91 8.40
N PRO A 487 12.28 10.68 9.39
CA PRO A 487 13.30 11.69 9.18
C PRO A 487 14.64 11.07 8.81
N PHE A 488 15.34 11.69 7.85
CA PHE A 488 16.66 11.25 7.38
C PHE A 488 17.60 12.44 7.16
N VAL A 489 18.90 12.15 7.14
CA VAL A 489 19.95 13.11 6.78
C VAL A 489 20.77 12.59 5.61
N ILE A 490 21.04 13.47 4.66
CA ILE A 490 21.94 13.24 3.53
C ILE A 490 23.25 13.96 3.81
N ALA A 491 24.37 13.29 3.61
CA ALA A 491 25.68 13.92 3.60
C ALA A 491 26.39 13.68 2.27
N VAL A 492 26.97 14.75 1.71
CA VAL A 492 27.78 14.71 0.50
C VAL A 492 29.14 15.27 0.83
N CYS A 493 30.19 14.46 0.71
CA CYS A 493 31.57 14.88 0.88
C CYS A 493 32.31 14.74 -0.44
N ALA A 494 33.07 15.76 -0.83
CA ALA A 494 33.85 15.78 -2.05
C ALA A 494 35.29 16.21 -1.77
N GLU A 495 36.24 15.50 -2.38
CA GLU A 495 37.68 15.72 -2.21
C GLU A 495 38.14 17.10 -2.69
N ARG A 496 37.69 17.53 -3.87
CA ARG A 496 38.28 18.68 -4.58
C ARG A 496 37.45 19.95 -4.45
N CYS A 497 36.21 19.90 -4.02
CA CYS A 497 35.34 21.08 -3.99
C CYS A 497 34.24 20.99 -2.94
N LYS A 498 33.68 22.15 -2.55
CA LYS A 498 32.53 22.19 -1.66
C LYS A 498 31.27 21.84 -2.45
N PRO A 499 30.61 20.70 -2.15
CA PRO A 499 29.33 20.39 -2.74
C PRO A 499 28.26 21.38 -2.24
N ARG A 500 27.26 21.68 -3.07
CA ARG A 500 26.08 22.46 -2.66
C ARG A 500 24.85 21.59 -2.85
N ILE A 501 24.17 21.25 -1.76
CA ILE A 501 22.91 20.50 -1.75
C ILE A 501 21.78 21.45 -1.37
N LYS A 502 20.64 21.36 -2.05
CA LYS A 502 19.44 22.14 -1.75
C LYS A 502 18.19 21.30 -1.97
N ALA A 503 17.24 21.31 -1.04
CA ALA A 503 15.91 20.73 -1.23
C ALA A 503 15.10 21.57 -2.23
N ILE A 504 14.40 20.91 -3.17
CA ILE A 504 13.72 21.56 -4.30
C ILE A 504 12.20 21.36 -4.25
N SER A 505 11.76 20.15 -3.94
CA SER A 505 10.33 19.80 -3.89
C SER A 505 10.10 18.74 -2.83
N LEU A 506 8.86 18.65 -2.34
CA LEU A 506 8.35 17.60 -1.46
C LEU A 506 7.18 16.93 -2.19
N GLU A 507 7.41 15.75 -2.73
CA GLU A 507 6.43 15.07 -3.59
C GLU A 507 6.75 13.57 -3.69
N ALA A 508 5.84 12.80 -4.28
CA ALA A 508 6.09 11.39 -4.57
C ALA A 508 7.31 11.23 -5.49
N GLY A 509 7.99 10.09 -5.38
CA GLY A 509 9.15 9.76 -6.22
C GLY A 509 8.87 9.87 -7.72
N GLY A 510 7.62 9.60 -8.12
CA GLY A 510 7.13 9.74 -9.48
C GLY A 510 7.83 8.80 -10.48
N SER A 511 7.56 9.01 -11.76
CA SER A 511 8.07 8.14 -12.83
C SER A 511 9.61 8.11 -12.91
N GLN A 512 10.29 9.19 -12.53
CA GLN A 512 11.76 9.27 -12.54
C GLN A 512 12.38 8.32 -11.51
N LEU A 513 11.88 8.30 -10.28
CA LEU A 513 12.38 7.39 -9.25
C LEU A 513 12.04 5.94 -9.61
N SER A 514 10.80 5.65 -10.03
CA SER A 514 10.41 4.30 -10.44
C SER A 514 11.28 3.79 -11.59
N ARG A 515 11.60 4.64 -12.58
CA ARG A 515 12.50 4.31 -13.68
C ARG A 515 13.93 4.07 -13.20
N ALA A 516 14.43 4.88 -12.28
CA ALA A 516 15.76 4.72 -11.70
C ALA A 516 15.88 3.39 -10.92
N VAL A 517 14.87 3.05 -10.11
CA VAL A 517 14.79 1.78 -9.38
C VAL A 517 14.72 0.60 -10.36
N CYS A 518 13.86 0.67 -11.38
CA CYS A 518 13.78 -0.43 -12.35
C CYS A 518 15.10 -0.60 -13.11
N ARG A 519 15.72 0.49 -13.55
CA ARG A 519 16.99 0.44 -14.28
C ARG A 519 18.13 -0.08 -13.41
N SER A 520 18.18 0.26 -12.13
CA SER A 520 19.21 -0.26 -11.22
C SER A 520 19.09 -1.76 -11.04
N VAL A 521 17.85 -2.27 -10.89
CA VAL A 521 17.57 -3.71 -10.75
C VAL A 521 17.86 -4.46 -12.05
N VAL A 522 17.45 -3.94 -13.21
CA VAL A 522 17.73 -4.58 -14.51
C VAL A 522 19.22 -4.64 -14.79
N ASN A 523 19.98 -3.62 -14.42
CA ASN A 523 21.43 -3.56 -14.67
C ASN A 523 22.25 -4.46 -13.74
N ARG A 524 21.75 -4.74 -12.52
CA ARG A 524 22.53 -5.42 -11.45
C ARG A 524 21.92 -6.72 -10.95
N GLY A 525 20.67 -7.00 -11.31
CA GLY A 525 19.91 -8.17 -10.88
C GLY A 525 20.08 -9.36 -11.80
N GLU A 526 19.71 -10.54 -11.29
CA GLU A 526 19.64 -11.76 -12.07
C GLU A 526 18.36 -11.76 -12.90
N ALA A 527 18.49 -11.93 -14.22
CA ALA A 527 17.37 -11.98 -15.14
C ALA A 527 16.94 -13.43 -15.39
N LYS A 528 15.64 -13.71 -15.26
CA LYS A 528 15.02 -14.98 -15.65
C LYS A 528 13.89 -14.73 -16.64
N VAL A 529 13.88 -15.48 -17.74
CA VAL A 529 12.77 -15.46 -18.69
C VAL A 529 11.59 -16.19 -18.06
N LEU A 530 10.39 -15.62 -18.17
CA LEU A 530 9.17 -16.27 -17.72
C LEU A 530 8.87 -17.46 -18.65
N HIS A 531 8.89 -18.67 -18.10
CA HIS A 531 8.68 -19.90 -18.87
C HIS A 531 7.39 -19.83 -19.70
N GLY A 532 7.45 -20.00 -21.02
CA GLY A 532 6.28 -19.87 -21.90
C GLY A 532 6.06 -18.46 -22.47
N SER A 533 6.99 -17.52 -22.25
CA SER A 533 6.98 -16.18 -22.88
C SER A 533 8.41 -15.67 -23.08
N GLU A 534 8.85 -15.56 -24.32
CA GLU A 534 10.23 -15.12 -24.65
C GLU A 534 10.49 -13.62 -24.37
N ASN A 535 9.42 -12.83 -24.22
CA ASN A 535 9.49 -11.38 -24.10
C ASN A 535 9.30 -10.84 -22.68
N ILE A 536 9.08 -11.70 -21.69
CA ILE A 536 8.84 -11.29 -20.30
C ILE A 536 10.00 -11.75 -19.43
N PHE A 537 10.67 -10.79 -18.79
CA PHE A 537 11.83 -11.03 -17.94
C PHE A 537 11.53 -10.62 -16.50
N ILE A 538 11.88 -11.49 -15.56
CA ILE A 538 11.84 -11.23 -14.13
C ILE A 538 13.28 -10.98 -13.68
N HIS A 539 13.57 -9.74 -13.31
CA HIS A 539 14.86 -9.31 -12.77
C HIS A 539 14.79 -9.33 -11.25
N THR A 540 15.66 -10.08 -10.58
CA THR A 540 15.75 -10.10 -9.11
C THR A 540 17.10 -9.54 -8.68
N TYR A 541 17.08 -8.38 -8.02
CA TYR A 541 18.25 -7.78 -7.42
C TYR A 541 18.26 -8.00 -5.92
N ARG A 542 19.41 -8.46 -5.41
CA ARG A 542 19.68 -8.73 -4.01
C ARG A 542 20.70 -7.72 -3.50
N ALA A 543 20.32 -6.94 -2.50
CA ALA A 543 21.22 -5.98 -1.85
C ALA A 543 21.12 -6.14 -0.34
N GLY A 544 22.22 -6.47 0.34
CA GLY A 544 22.33 -6.47 1.81
C GLY A 544 21.05 -6.96 2.51
N SER A 545 20.23 -6.02 2.99
CA SER A 545 19.00 -6.19 3.76
C SER A 545 17.69 -6.34 2.97
N ARG A 546 17.71 -6.22 1.63
CA ARG A 546 16.51 -6.25 0.78
C ARG A 546 16.66 -7.04 -0.52
N VAL A 547 15.55 -7.52 -1.03
CA VAL A 547 15.40 -8.11 -2.36
C VAL A 547 14.37 -7.28 -3.13
N THR A 548 14.69 -6.91 -4.37
CA THR A 548 13.75 -6.20 -5.26
C THR A 548 13.56 -7.00 -6.53
N SER A 549 12.31 -7.20 -6.93
CA SER A 549 11.96 -7.86 -8.18
C SER A 549 11.31 -6.88 -9.14
N VAL A 550 11.77 -6.87 -10.40
CA VAL A 550 11.25 -6.03 -11.48
C VAL A 550 10.82 -6.92 -12.64
N ILE A 551 9.67 -6.61 -13.22
CA ILE A 551 9.13 -7.30 -14.38
C ILE A 551 9.38 -6.39 -15.57
N GLU A 552 10.09 -6.89 -16.58
CA GLU A 552 10.33 -6.21 -17.84
C GLU A 552 9.49 -6.88 -18.93
N ASN A 553 8.57 -6.12 -19.51
CA ASN A 553 7.71 -6.55 -20.61
C ASN A 553 8.23 -5.98 -21.93
N LYS A 554 8.87 -6.83 -22.74
CA LYS A 554 9.34 -6.47 -24.09
C LYS A 554 8.32 -6.74 -25.19
N SER A 555 7.13 -7.25 -24.85
CA SER A 555 6.07 -7.53 -25.82
C SER A 555 5.29 -6.26 -26.20
N GLU A 556 4.49 -6.35 -27.26
CA GLU A 556 3.56 -5.29 -27.69
C GLU A 556 2.25 -5.30 -26.88
N ASN A 557 2.03 -6.34 -26.06
CA ASN A 557 0.81 -6.49 -25.30
C ASN A 557 1.04 -6.21 -23.83
N LYS A 558 0.01 -5.72 -23.17
CA LYS A 558 -0.03 -5.65 -21.71
C LYS A 558 0.00 -7.06 -21.15
N VAL A 559 0.75 -7.27 -20.08
CA VAL A 559 0.78 -8.55 -19.36
C VAL A 559 0.35 -8.36 -17.92
N ILE A 560 -0.30 -9.38 -17.37
CA ILE A 560 -0.61 -9.46 -15.95
C ILE A 560 0.16 -10.65 -15.41
N ILE A 561 1.01 -10.39 -14.44
CA ILE A 561 1.87 -11.38 -13.82
C ILE A 561 1.40 -11.64 -12.41
N HIS A 562 1.29 -12.92 -12.12
CA HIS A 562 0.89 -13.41 -10.83
C HIS A 562 2.06 -13.70 -9.92
N VAL A 563 2.11 -12.98 -8.80
CA VAL A 563 3.17 -13.09 -7.80
C VAL A 563 2.63 -13.86 -6.59
N ASN A 564 3.28 -14.99 -6.26
CA ASN A 564 2.98 -15.78 -5.07
C ASN A 564 4.22 -15.88 -4.18
N ASN A 565 4.12 -15.36 -2.95
CA ASN A 565 5.17 -15.37 -1.92
C ASN A 565 4.84 -16.29 -0.72
N GLU A 566 3.86 -17.19 -0.80
CA GLU A 566 3.40 -18.01 0.33
C GLU A 566 4.50 -18.90 0.93
N GLN A 567 5.48 -19.27 0.11
CA GLN A 567 6.63 -20.06 0.53
C GLN A 567 7.75 -19.22 1.17
N SER A 568 7.62 -17.90 1.15
CA SER A 568 8.59 -17.00 1.78
C SER A 568 8.47 -17.06 3.30
N LYS A 569 9.61 -17.02 4.00
CA LYS A 569 9.69 -17.13 5.46
C LYS A 569 10.45 -15.93 6.02
N ASN A 570 9.97 -15.40 7.16
CA ASN A 570 10.56 -14.23 7.82
C ASN A 570 10.68 -13.02 6.86
N CYS A 571 9.68 -12.81 6.00
CA CYS A 571 9.67 -11.77 4.97
C CYS A 571 8.56 -10.75 5.21
N LEU A 572 8.88 -9.48 4.97
CA LEU A 572 7.96 -8.38 4.75
C LEU A 572 8.04 -7.97 3.29
N ASN A 573 6.90 -7.74 2.63
CA ASN A 573 6.88 -7.12 1.31
C ASN A 573 6.12 -5.80 1.36
N ASN A 574 6.48 -4.89 0.46
CA ASN A 574 5.91 -3.54 0.40
C ASN A 574 4.42 -3.51 0.00
N ARG A 575 3.90 -4.59 -0.59
CA ARG A 575 2.48 -4.71 -0.95
C ARG A 575 1.61 -5.16 0.23
N GLY A 576 2.20 -5.67 1.31
CA GLY A 576 1.47 -6.23 2.45
C GLY A 576 0.72 -7.55 2.17
N LEU A 577 0.84 -8.10 0.95
CA LEU A 577 0.06 -9.27 0.49
C LEU A 577 0.98 -10.45 0.18
N LYS A 578 0.53 -11.67 0.48
CA LYS A 578 1.27 -12.89 0.12
C LYS A 578 1.13 -13.23 -1.37
N VAL A 579 -0.01 -12.91 -1.97
CA VAL A 579 -0.37 -13.26 -3.34
C VAL A 579 -1.08 -12.07 -3.98
N PHE A 580 -0.60 -11.57 -5.12
CA PHE A 580 -1.12 -10.33 -5.75
C PHE A 580 -0.68 -10.15 -7.20
N ALA A 581 -1.43 -9.32 -7.94
CA ALA A 581 -1.21 -9.01 -9.35
C ALA A 581 -0.29 -7.85 -9.62
N VAL A 582 0.50 -8.00 -10.69
CA VAL A 582 1.25 -6.89 -11.26
C VAL A 582 0.92 -6.78 -12.74
N GLU A 583 0.31 -5.66 -13.11
CA GLU A 583 0.02 -5.30 -14.49
C GLU A 583 1.20 -4.52 -15.07
N VAL A 584 1.72 -4.96 -16.22
CA VAL A 584 2.90 -4.35 -16.86
C VAL A 584 2.54 -3.96 -18.29
N ALA A 585 2.61 -2.66 -18.58
CA ALA A 585 2.32 -2.11 -19.89
C ALA A 585 3.28 -2.65 -20.98
N PRO A 586 2.89 -2.62 -22.27
CA PRO A 586 3.79 -2.93 -23.37
C PRO A 586 5.10 -2.15 -23.30
N LYS A 587 6.22 -2.76 -23.69
CA LYS A 587 7.53 -2.11 -23.78
C LYS A 587 7.94 -1.33 -22.51
N SER A 588 7.56 -1.83 -21.34
CA SER A 588 7.76 -1.15 -20.07
C SER A 588 8.32 -2.08 -19.01
N MET A 589 8.71 -1.51 -17.89
CA MET A 589 9.18 -2.23 -16.71
C MET A 589 8.47 -1.70 -15.47
N MET A 590 8.18 -2.59 -14.53
CA MET A 590 7.53 -2.25 -13.28
C MET A 590 8.17 -3.00 -12.13
N VAL A 591 8.32 -2.33 -10.99
CA VAL A 591 8.67 -3.01 -9.74
C VAL A 591 7.52 -3.93 -9.35
N SER A 592 7.81 -5.23 -9.31
CA SER A 592 6.89 -6.23 -8.81
C SER A 592 6.67 -6.02 -7.32
N GLN A 593 7.77 -6.05 -6.57
CA GLN A 593 7.79 -5.92 -5.12
C GLN A 593 9.20 -5.64 -4.60
N HIS A 594 9.24 -5.04 -3.43
CA HIS A 594 10.37 -5.03 -2.53
C HIS A 594 10.10 -5.99 -1.37
N VAL A 595 11.14 -6.68 -0.90
CA VAL A 595 11.06 -7.63 0.21
C VAL A 595 12.22 -7.40 1.16
N MET A 596 11.94 -7.39 2.45
CA MET A 596 12.90 -7.26 3.55
C MET A 596 12.65 -8.34 4.61
N ALA A 597 13.58 -8.51 5.54
CA ALA A 597 13.37 -9.37 6.70
C ALA A 597 12.29 -8.78 7.63
N LEU A 598 11.42 -9.66 8.15
CA LEU A 598 10.51 -9.32 9.26
C LEU A 598 11.30 -9.15 10.56
N ASN A 599 12.18 -10.11 10.88
CA ASN A 599 13.16 -10.05 11.94
C ASN A 599 14.57 -10.14 11.34
N GLU A 600 15.38 -9.09 11.49
CA GLU A 600 16.75 -9.03 10.94
C GLU A 600 17.76 -9.91 11.67
N GLN A 601 17.43 -10.30 12.91
CA GLN A 601 18.27 -11.18 13.73
C GLN A 601 18.18 -12.65 13.28
N GLU A 602 17.19 -12.97 12.45
CA GLU A 602 16.95 -14.31 11.94
C GLU A 602 17.25 -14.40 10.44
N GLU A 603 17.55 -15.61 9.98
CA GLU A 603 17.60 -15.92 8.55
C GLU A 603 16.22 -15.73 7.90
N TRP A 604 16.19 -15.31 6.65
CA TRP A 604 14.95 -15.20 5.89
C TRP A 604 15.09 -15.77 4.49
N ILE A 605 13.98 -16.32 3.99
CA ILE A 605 13.92 -17.01 2.70
C ILE A 605 12.88 -16.30 1.85
N TYR A 606 13.33 -15.62 0.82
CA TYR A 606 12.47 -15.11 -0.24
C TYR A 606 12.21 -16.25 -1.23
N SER A 607 11.00 -16.78 -1.29
CA SER A 607 10.58 -17.77 -2.28
C SER A 607 9.34 -17.26 -2.99
N CYS A 608 9.52 -16.87 -4.25
CA CYS A 608 8.50 -16.23 -5.05
C CYS A 608 8.28 -16.96 -6.38
N VAL A 609 7.02 -17.18 -6.72
CA VAL A 609 6.61 -17.74 -8.01
C VAL A 609 5.89 -16.65 -8.82
N HIS A 610 6.42 -16.36 -10.00
CA HIS A 610 5.78 -15.52 -11.01
C HIS A 610 5.10 -16.42 -12.03
N SER A 611 3.83 -16.18 -12.34
CA SER A 611 3.14 -16.91 -13.42
C SER A 611 2.37 -15.96 -14.33
N LEU A 612 2.44 -16.16 -15.64
CA LEU A 612 1.59 -15.46 -16.57
C LEU A 612 0.15 -15.93 -16.34
N VAL A 613 -0.77 -14.98 -16.24
CA VAL A 613 -2.19 -15.30 -16.06
C VAL A 613 -2.84 -15.62 -17.39
#